data_AF-Q58PH8-F1
#
_entry.id   AF-Q58PH8-F1
#
_cell.length_a   1.000
_cell.length_b   1.000
_cell.length_c   1.000
_cell.angle_alpha   90.00
_cell.angle_beta   90.00
_cell.angle_gamma   90.00
#
_symmetry.space_group_name_H-M   'P 1'
#
loop_
_entity.id
_entity.type
_entity.pdbx_description
1 polymer ?
#
loop_
_entity_poly.entity_id
_entity_poly.type
_entity_poly.pdbx_seq_one_letter_code
_entity_poly.pdbx_strand_id
1 'polypeptide(L)' 'IIIGPDGHPLTVYPCMICGKKFKSRSFLKRHMK' A
#
# COMPACT_ATOMS: atom_id res chain seq x y z
N ILE A 1 -2.69 5.17 -8.22
CA ILE A 1 -1.28 5.48 -7.90
C ILE A 1 -1.34 6.64 -6.91
N ILE A 2 -0.74 6.52 -5.71
CA ILE A 2 -0.68 7.66 -4.78
C ILE A 2 0.57 8.43 -5.17
N ILE A 3 0.39 9.64 -5.69
CA ILE A 3 1.52 10.53 -6.00
C ILE A 3 1.89 11.19 -4.68
N GLY A 4 3.11 10.96 -4.21
CA GLY A 4 3.62 11.59 -3.00
C GLY A 4 3.80 13.11 -3.18
N PRO A 5 4.01 13.87 -2.10
CA PRO A 5 4.25 15.31 -2.17
C PRO A 5 5.49 15.65 -3.03
N ASP A 6 6.41 14.70 -3.19
CA ASP A 6 7.62 14.81 -4.00
C ASP A 6 7.38 14.54 -5.50
N GLY A 7 6.13 14.35 -5.94
CA GLY A 7 5.78 14.02 -7.33
C GLY A 7 6.10 12.59 -7.74
N HIS A 8 6.68 11.77 -6.86
CA HIS A 8 7.05 10.40 -7.14
C HIS A 8 5.87 9.44 -6.87
N PRO A 9 5.68 8.40 -7.71
CA PRO A 9 4.69 7.37 -7.46
C PRO A 9 5.10 6.55 -6.23
N LEU A 10 4.37 6.71 -5.13
CA LEU A 10 4.55 5.86 -3.96
C LEU A 10 4.10 4.45 -4.31
N THR A 11 5.03 3.51 -4.26
CA THR A 11 4.71 2.08 -4.37
C THR A 11 3.89 1.68 -3.15
N VAL A 12 2.60 1.50 -3.35
CA VAL A 12 1.67 1.05 -2.33
C VAL A 12 1.28 -0.40 -2.55
N TYR A 13 0.99 -1.09 -1.46
CA TYR A 13 0.59 -2.49 -1.47
C TYR A 13 -0.90 -2.55 -1.08
N PRO A 14 -1.84 -2.57 -2.04
CA PRO A 14 -3.26 -2.66 -1.75
C PRO A 14 -3.65 -4.07 -1.29
N CYS A 15 -4.56 -4.15 -0.33
CA CYS A 15 -5.31 -5.37 -0.04
C CYS A 15 -6.42 -5.53 -1.08
N MET A 16 -6.50 -6.69 -1.72
CA MET A 16 -7.55 -6.97 -2.73
C MET A 16 -8.91 -7.30 -2.11
N ILE A 17 -8.97 -7.64 -0.81
CA ILE A 17 -10.21 -8.00 -0.12
C ILE A 17 -10.94 -6.75 0.39
N CYS A 18 -10.22 -5.83 1.05
CA CYS A 18 -10.83 -4.64 1.66
C CYS A 18 -10.43 -3.29 1.00
N GLY A 19 -9.48 -3.29 0.06
CA GLY A 19 -9.02 -2.07 -0.63
C GLY A 19 -8.05 -1.19 0.17
N LYS A 20 -7.71 -1.53 1.43
CA LYS A 20 -6.73 -0.76 2.22
C LYS A 20 -5.35 -0.78 1.58
N LYS A 21 -4.69 0.38 1.56
CA LYS A 21 -3.35 0.56 0.97
C LYS A 21 -2.31 0.62 2.07
N PHE A 22 -1.22 -0.12 1.90
CA PHE A 22 -0.14 -0.22 2.87
C PHE A 22 1.17 0.31 2.29
N LYS A 23 2.00 0.91 3.15
CA LYS A 23 3.32 1.44 2.79
C LYS A 23 4.39 0.37 2.55
N SER A 24 4.14 -0.88 2.96
CA SER A 24 5.10 -1.98 2.80
C SER A 24 4.40 -3.33 2.74
N ARG A 25 5.05 -4.30 2.08
CA ARG A 25 4.54 -5.67 1.94
C ARG A 25 4.40 -6.38 3.30
N SER A 26 5.26 -6.12 4.27
CA SER A 26 5.19 -6.73 5.61
C SER A 26 3.92 -6.34 6.37
N PHE A 27 3.48 -5.08 6.25
CA PHE A 27 2.23 -4.61 6.85
C PHE A 27 1.02 -5.24 6.17
N LEU A 28 1.02 -5.33 4.83
CA LEU A 28 -0.02 -6.03 4.10
C LEU A 28 -0.07 -7.52 4.52
N LYS A 29 1.08 -8.19 4.61
CA LYS A 29 1.16 -9.60 5.01
C LYS A 29 0.62 -9.82 6.42
N ARG A 30 0.96 -8.95 7.38
CA ARG A 30 0.40 -9.02 8.75
C ARG A 30 -1.11 -8.74 8.77
N HIS A 31 -1.60 -7.88 7.88
CA HIS A 31 -3.04 -7.60 7.75
C HIS A 31 -3.82 -8.76 7.09
N MET A 32 -3.18 -9.51 6.19
CA MET A 32 -3.75 -10.68 5.50
C MET A 32 -3.61 -11.99 6.29
N LYS A 33 -2.83 -11.98 7.36
CA LYS A 33 -2.82 -13.09 8.32
C LYS A 33 -4.05 -12.96 9.22
#